data_AF-A0A9W4WKI5-F1
#
_entry.id   AF-A0A9W4WKI5-F1
#
_cell.length_a   1.000
_cell.length_b   1.000
_cell.length_c   1.000
_cell.angle_alpha   90.00
_cell.angle_beta   90.00
_cell.angle_gamma   90.00
#
_symmetry.space_group_name_H-M   'P 1'
#
loop_
_entity.id
_entity.type
_entity.pdbx_description
1 polymer ?
#
loop_
_entity_poly.entity_id
_entity_poly.type
_entity_poly.pdbx_seq_one_letter_code
_entity_poly.pdbx_strand_id
1 'polypeptide(L)'
;WPKLGFCTSMPGQEGVPSVYSPMTRTLDDLRYFTRAVVDMEPWKYDYSVHPLAWRDDVEKEYLEKPRLRVGVMRTDCVVDPSPACRRALEMVEVALRKDGHEIVEISPPSPYEALKTAALALNADGCKMFDSFFRAGEWNDPGAAQMKFLMNLPGPLRYAYYLWVKFVRRDAMWADLIRDWRPQTAFENWKLVARREAHRLDWFNWWNKVEVDFLITPPNATPAVPHDGMKDACSSCGYTFLFNLLDYTAGVIPVTHVDKDLDQLPADFNIKKLNGIAQGAYKLYNAKEMHGLPVGVQVVGRRLEEEKVLSIMKRVEDALGDDKYKLLEID
;
A
#
# COMPACT_ATOMS: atom_id res chain seq x y z
N TRP A 1 3.57 4.24 -17.02
CA TRP A 1 3.37 2.89 -17.58
C TRP A 1 2.24 2.87 -18.59
N PRO A 2 2.41 2.15 -19.72
CA PRO A 2 1.35 1.95 -20.71
C PRO A 2 0.10 1.34 -20.08
N LYS A 3 -1.08 1.75 -20.54
CA LYS A 3 -2.41 1.24 -20.15
C LYS A 3 -3.19 0.69 -21.35
N LEU A 4 -2.85 1.08 -22.57
CA LEU A 4 -3.48 0.58 -23.78
C LEU A 4 -3.28 -0.94 -23.89
N GLY A 5 -4.36 -1.67 -24.15
CA GLY A 5 -4.32 -3.14 -24.30
C GLY A 5 -4.51 -3.93 -23.00
N PHE A 6 -4.53 -3.28 -21.83
CA PHE A 6 -4.85 -3.95 -20.57
C PHE A 6 -6.36 -4.13 -20.40
N CYS A 7 -6.79 -5.34 -20.06
CA CYS A 7 -8.16 -5.64 -19.66
C CYS A 7 -8.32 -5.37 -18.15
N THR A 8 -9.18 -4.41 -17.80
CA THR A 8 -9.55 -4.10 -16.41
C THR A 8 -10.97 -4.57 -16.11
N SER A 9 -11.22 -5.02 -14.88
CA SER A 9 -12.55 -5.32 -14.36
C SER A 9 -13.31 -4.06 -13.90
N MET A 10 -12.68 -2.88 -13.96
CA MET A 10 -13.29 -1.62 -13.53
C MET A 10 -13.04 -0.48 -14.53
N PRO A 11 -13.48 -0.60 -15.80
CA PRO A 11 -13.32 0.49 -16.77
C PRO A 11 -14.10 1.74 -16.35
N GLY A 12 -13.51 2.92 -16.58
CA GLY A 12 -14.09 4.21 -16.21
C GLY A 12 -13.94 4.60 -14.74
N GLN A 13 -13.35 3.75 -13.90
CA GLN A 13 -12.98 4.11 -12.53
C GLN A 13 -11.75 5.02 -12.58
N GLU A 14 -11.91 6.28 -12.22
CA GLU A 14 -10.83 7.27 -12.15
C GLU A 14 -10.50 7.71 -10.71
N GLY A 15 -11.26 7.22 -9.73
CA GLY A 15 -11.11 7.61 -8.33
C GLY A 15 -9.76 7.17 -7.73
N VAL A 16 -9.27 5.99 -8.10
CA VAL A 16 -7.95 5.47 -7.72
C VAL A 16 -7.38 4.77 -8.94
N PRO A 17 -6.54 5.43 -9.76
CA PRO A 17 -6.13 4.90 -11.04
C PRO A 17 -5.30 3.62 -10.89
N SER A 18 -5.54 2.64 -11.77
CA SER A 18 -4.67 1.48 -11.87
C SER A 18 -3.30 1.84 -12.45
N VAL A 19 -2.28 1.16 -11.93
CA VAL A 19 -0.89 1.23 -12.40
C VAL A 19 -0.43 -0.19 -12.73
N TYR A 20 0.39 -0.32 -13.77
CA TYR A 20 0.98 -1.57 -14.20
C TYR A 20 2.49 -1.45 -14.04
N SER A 21 3.14 -2.38 -13.35
CA SER A 21 4.58 -2.31 -13.09
C SER A 21 5.14 -3.74 -13.04
N PRO A 22 6.40 -3.97 -13.47
CA PRO A 22 7.05 -5.26 -13.36
C PRO A 22 7.25 -5.72 -11.90
N MET A 23 7.27 -7.04 -11.73
CA MET A 23 7.81 -7.71 -10.54
C MET A 23 8.97 -8.58 -10.99
N THR A 24 10.12 -8.47 -10.33
CA THR A 24 11.33 -9.21 -10.68
C THR A 24 11.96 -9.84 -9.45
N ARG A 25 12.92 -10.75 -9.65
CA ARG A 25 13.68 -11.36 -8.54
C ARG A 25 14.78 -10.46 -8.02
N THR A 26 15.38 -9.64 -8.90
CA THR A 26 16.48 -8.74 -8.54
C THR A 26 16.10 -7.30 -8.85
N LEU A 27 16.72 -6.37 -8.12
CA LEU A 27 16.55 -4.94 -8.38
C LEU A 27 17.14 -4.52 -9.73
N ASP A 28 18.24 -5.16 -10.16
CA ASP A 28 18.84 -4.90 -11.47
C ASP A 28 17.90 -5.28 -12.61
N ASP A 29 17.18 -6.40 -12.51
CA ASP A 29 16.13 -6.77 -13.47
C ASP A 29 14.99 -5.75 -13.47
N LEU A 30 14.57 -5.28 -12.28
CA LEU A 30 13.49 -4.31 -12.13
C LEU A 30 13.85 -3.00 -12.84
N ARG A 31 15.05 -2.51 -12.59
CA ARG A 31 15.63 -1.32 -13.20
C ARG A 31 15.79 -1.50 -14.71
N TYR A 32 16.38 -2.61 -15.16
CA TYR A 32 16.57 -2.91 -16.57
C TYR A 32 15.24 -2.93 -17.32
N PHE A 33 14.24 -3.65 -16.82
CA PHE A 33 12.92 -3.72 -17.43
C PHE A 33 12.24 -2.35 -17.49
N THR A 34 12.28 -1.59 -16.38
CA THR A 34 11.66 -0.27 -16.31
C THR A 34 12.29 0.68 -17.32
N ARG A 35 13.63 0.75 -17.35
CA ARG A 35 14.37 1.57 -18.31
C ARG A 35 14.06 1.17 -19.75
N ALA A 36 14.10 -0.13 -20.07
CA ALA A 36 13.80 -0.63 -21.41
C ALA A 36 12.40 -0.20 -21.88
N VAL A 37 11.38 -0.26 -21.01
CA VAL A 37 10.03 0.19 -21.35
C VAL A 37 9.96 1.70 -21.57
N VAL A 38 10.67 2.50 -20.77
CA VAL A 38 10.73 3.96 -20.94
C VAL A 38 11.45 4.34 -22.24
N ASP A 39 12.56 3.66 -22.56
CA ASP A 39 13.37 3.89 -23.76
C ASP A 39 12.65 3.50 -25.06
N MET A 40 11.59 2.69 -24.98
CA MET A 40 10.68 2.43 -26.10
C MET A 40 9.75 3.62 -26.42
N GLU A 41 9.81 4.70 -25.64
CA GLU A 41 9.01 5.92 -25.80
C GLU A 41 7.50 5.65 -25.91
N PRO A 42 6.88 4.96 -24.93
CA PRO A 42 5.50 4.50 -25.01
C PRO A 42 4.46 5.60 -25.22
N TRP A 43 4.76 6.83 -24.82
CA TRP A 43 3.94 8.01 -25.09
C TRP A 43 3.71 8.29 -26.59
N LYS A 44 4.50 7.69 -27.49
CA LYS A 44 4.29 7.79 -28.95
C LYS A 44 3.13 6.95 -29.47
N TYR A 45 2.70 5.93 -28.72
CA TYR A 45 1.63 5.01 -29.14
C TYR A 45 0.56 4.74 -28.06
N ASP A 46 0.76 5.22 -26.83
CA ASP A 46 -0.22 5.20 -25.75
C ASP A 46 -0.43 6.60 -25.18
N TYR A 47 -1.61 7.17 -25.44
CA TYR A 47 -1.96 8.54 -25.04
C TYR A 47 -2.03 8.76 -23.52
N SER A 48 -2.10 7.68 -22.73
CA SER A 48 -2.18 7.77 -21.28
C SER A 48 -0.83 7.91 -20.60
N VAL A 49 0.28 7.76 -21.35
CA VAL A 49 1.64 7.78 -20.83
C VAL A 49 2.22 9.19 -20.91
N HIS A 50 2.82 9.65 -19.80
CA HIS A 50 3.53 10.92 -19.77
C HIS A 50 4.80 10.84 -20.62
N PRO A 51 5.12 11.86 -21.44
CA PRO A 51 6.31 11.88 -22.28
C PRO A 51 7.56 12.21 -21.48
N LEU A 52 7.97 11.28 -20.61
CA LEU A 52 9.14 11.39 -19.75
C LEU A 52 10.15 10.32 -20.13
N ALA A 53 11.26 10.75 -20.71
CA ALA A 53 12.42 9.90 -20.95
C ALA A 53 13.13 9.54 -19.64
N TRP A 54 13.92 8.47 -19.66
CA TRP A 54 14.74 8.06 -18.53
C TRP A 54 15.73 9.17 -18.15
N ARG A 55 15.74 9.56 -16.88
CA ARG A 55 16.62 10.61 -16.35
C ARG A 55 17.87 10.00 -15.72
N ASP A 56 18.90 9.79 -16.55
CA ASP A 56 20.21 9.28 -16.09
C ASP A 56 20.86 10.21 -15.05
N ASP A 57 20.59 11.52 -15.11
CA ASP A 57 21.07 12.50 -14.15
C ASP A 57 20.48 12.29 -12.75
N VAL A 58 19.17 12.02 -12.67
CA VAL A 58 18.49 11.70 -11.40
C VAL A 58 18.98 10.37 -10.84
N GLU A 59 19.08 9.34 -11.69
CA GLU A 59 19.63 8.04 -11.29
C GLU A 59 21.03 8.20 -10.67
N LYS A 60 21.93 8.88 -11.38
CA LYS A 60 23.28 9.14 -10.91
C LYS A 60 23.31 9.95 -9.61
N GLU A 61 22.51 11.02 -9.52
CA GLU A 61 22.42 11.86 -8.33
C GLU A 61 22.13 11.01 -7.09
N TYR A 62 21.09 10.17 -7.12
CA TYR A 62 20.66 9.43 -5.93
C TYR A 62 21.48 8.18 -5.63
N LEU A 63 22.22 7.64 -6.60
CA LEU A 63 23.24 6.62 -6.35
C LEU A 63 24.47 7.21 -5.64
N GLU A 64 24.92 8.39 -6.07
CA GLU A 64 26.17 9.02 -5.60
C GLU A 64 25.96 9.97 -4.41
N LYS A 65 24.72 10.37 -4.11
CA LYS A 65 24.40 11.31 -3.02
C LYS A 65 25.00 10.84 -1.69
N PRO A 66 25.88 11.62 -1.05
CA PRO A 66 26.60 11.16 0.15
C PRO A 66 25.69 10.87 1.33
N ARG A 67 24.61 11.65 1.48
CA ARG A 67 23.69 11.55 2.60
C ARG A 67 22.26 11.78 2.13
N LEU A 68 21.40 10.81 2.42
CA LEU A 68 19.96 10.88 2.17
C LEU A 68 19.22 11.21 3.46
N ARG A 69 18.09 11.92 3.34
CA ARG A 69 17.13 12.15 4.43
C ARG A 69 15.94 11.19 4.27
N VAL A 70 15.83 10.26 5.21
CA VAL A 70 14.89 9.13 5.17
C VAL A 70 13.75 9.37 6.15
N GLY A 71 12.53 9.50 5.66
CA GLY A 71 11.35 9.54 6.53
C GLY A 71 10.88 8.13 6.88
N VAL A 72 10.58 7.87 8.15
CA VAL A 72 10.11 6.55 8.61
C VAL A 72 8.63 6.60 8.99
N MET A 73 7.75 6.00 8.16
CA MET A 73 6.34 5.81 8.51
C MET A 73 6.14 4.44 9.16
N ARG A 74 6.12 4.41 10.49
CA ARG A 74 6.04 3.17 11.28
C ARG A 74 4.66 2.53 11.25
N THR A 75 3.61 3.33 11.24
CA THR A 75 2.22 2.87 11.28
C THR A 75 1.38 3.73 10.35
N ASP A 76 0.34 3.13 9.77
CA ASP A 76 -0.72 3.87 9.07
C ASP A 76 -1.78 4.41 10.06
N CYS A 77 -1.60 4.15 11.36
CA CYS A 77 -2.53 4.45 12.45
C CYS A 77 -3.89 3.75 12.31
N VAL A 78 -4.03 2.78 11.39
CA VAL A 78 -5.22 1.95 11.17
C VAL A 78 -4.93 0.52 11.62
N VAL A 79 -3.86 -0.08 11.13
CA VAL A 79 -3.41 -1.42 11.51
C VAL A 79 -1.92 -1.35 11.81
N ASP A 80 -1.56 -1.42 13.09
CA ASP A 80 -0.14 -1.44 13.46
C ASP A 80 0.58 -2.64 12.83
N PRO A 81 1.85 -2.50 12.46
CA PRO A 81 2.60 -3.57 11.84
C PRO A 81 2.92 -4.67 12.84
N SER A 82 2.89 -5.90 12.36
CA SER A 82 3.27 -7.08 13.12
C SER A 82 4.73 -6.99 13.57
N PRO A 83 5.14 -7.74 14.60
CA PRO A 83 6.54 -7.79 15.05
C PRO A 83 7.53 -8.03 13.90
N ALA A 84 7.21 -8.94 12.98
CA ALA A 84 8.03 -9.23 11.81
C ALA A 84 8.19 -8.02 10.86
N CYS A 85 7.07 -7.36 10.51
CA CYS A 85 7.08 -6.18 9.65
C CYS A 85 7.80 -4.99 10.30
N ARG A 86 7.63 -4.82 11.62
CA ARG A 86 8.33 -3.81 12.41
C ARG A 86 9.83 -4.06 12.42
N ARG A 87 10.26 -5.30 12.69
CA ARG A 87 11.67 -5.70 12.69
C ARG A 87 12.31 -5.48 11.32
N ALA A 88 11.62 -5.81 10.23
CA ALA A 88 12.12 -5.55 8.88
C ALA A 88 12.37 -4.05 8.63
N LEU A 89 11.46 -3.18 9.06
CA LEU A 89 11.62 -1.74 8.97
C LEU A 89 12.80 -1.23 9.82
N GLU A 90 12.92 -1.73 11.05
CA GLU A 90 14.01 -1.40 11.97
C GLU A 90 15.38 -1.83 11.43
N MET A 91 15.47 -3.01 10.80
CA MET A 91 16.71 -3.47 10.15
C MET A 91 17.17 -2.49 9.06
N VAL A 92 16.25 -2.05 8.19
CA VAL A 92 16.55 -1.05 7.14
C VAL A 92 16.95 0.28 7.76
N GLU A 93 16.24 0.74 8.79
CA GLU A 93 16.54 1.99 9.48
C GLU A 93 17.95 1.97 10.11
N VAL A 94 18.32 0.88 10.80
CA VAL A 94 19.63 0.69 11.42
C VAL A 94 20.73 0.64 10.35
N ALA A 95 20.50 -0.08 9.26
CA ALA A 95 21.44 -0.17 8.14
C ALA A 95 21.71 1.21 7.50
N LEU A 96 20.65 1.95 7.16
CA LEU A 96 20.77 3.29 6.57
C LEU A 96 21.45 4.28 7.53
N ARG A 97 21.14 4.21 8.83
CA ARG A 97 21.81 5.05 9.85
C ARG A 97 23.30 4.73 9.95
N LYS A 98 23.67 3.45 9.88
CA LYS A 98 25.07 2.98 9.89
C LYS A 98 25.82 3.44 8.63
N ASP A 99 25.15 3.51 7.49
CA ASP A 99 25.69 4.05 6.23
C ASP A 99 25.79 5.61 6.22
N GLY A 100 25.42 6.28 7.31
CA GLY A 100 25.57 7.72 7.48
C GLY A 100 24.39 8.56 6.99
N HIS A 101 23.24 7.94 6.69
CA HIS A 101 22.02 8.63 6.31
C HIS A 101 21.28 9.25 7.51
N GLU A 102 20.49 10.27 7.25
CA GLU A 102 19.65 10.92 8.27
C GLU A 102 18.29 10.25 8.35
N ILE A 103 17.95 9.75 9.53
CA ILE A 103 16.63 9.17 9.79
C ILE A 103 15.75 10.24 10.45
N VAL A 104 14.58 10.47 9.85
CA VAL A 104 13.58 11.44 10.32
C VAL A 104 12.30 10.68 10.67
N GLU A 105 11.91 10.71 11.95
CA GLU A 105 10.59 10.24 12.36
C GLU A 105 9.53 11.18 11.81
N ILE A 106 8.56 10.62 11.08
CA ILE A 106 7.53 11.41 10.41
C ILE A 106 6.15 11.17 11.01
N SER A 107 5.35 12.23 11.02
CA SER A 107 3.91 12.19 11.22
C SER A 107 3.25 12.81 9.98
N PRO A 108 2.93 11.99 8.96
CA PRO A 108 2.32 12.49 7.73
C PRO A 108 0.83 12.86 7.93
N PRO A 109 0.19 13.48 6.93
CA PRO A 109 -1.26 13.61 6.91
C PRO A 109 -1.93 12.24 7.01
N SER A 110 -3.14 12.21 7.58
CA SER A 110 -3.81 10.98 8.04
C SER A 110 -3.90 9.87 6.97
N PRO A 111 -3.23 8.71 7.16
CA PRO A 111 -3.39 7.56 6.27
C PRO A 111 -4.80 6.95 6.32
N TYR A 112 -5.50 7.05 7.46
CA TYR A 112 -6.90 6.63 7.57
C TYR A 112 -7.82 7.41 6.62
N GLU A 113 -7.59 8.73 6.48
CA GLU A 113 -8.35 9.57 5.56
C GLU A 113 -8.15 9.15 4.10
N ALA A 114 -6.92 8.74 3.76
CA ALA A 114 -6.63 8.14 2.47
C ALA A 114 -7.38 6.82 2.29
N LEU A 115 -7.27 5.88 3.24
CA LEU A 115 -7.97 4.60 3.18
C LEU A 115 -9.48 4.77 2.98
N LYS A 116 -10.11 5.63 3.79
CA LYS A 116 -11.55 5.91 3.69
C LYS A 116 -11.93 6.48 2.34
N THR A 117 -11.22 7.52 1.90
CA THR A 117 -11.53 8.21 0.64
C THR A 117 -11.32 7.28 -0.56
N ALA A 118 -10.19 6.57 -0.58
CA ALA A 118 -9.83 5.64 -1.62
C ALA A 118 -10.83 4.49 -1.72
N ALA A 119 -11.25 3.93 -0.59
CA ALA A 119 -12.14 2.78 -0.57
C ALA A 119 -13.56 3.11 -1.05
N LEU A 120 -14.06 4.32 -0.71
CA LEU A 120 -15.32 4.84 -1.23
C LEU A 120 -15.23 5.19 -2.72
N ALA A 121 -14.12 5.80 -3.16
CA ALA A 121 -13.92 6.18 -4.56
C ALA A 121 -13.71 4.96 -5.47
N LEU A 122 -13.06 3.91 -4.97
CA LEU A 122 -12.82 2.66 -5.71
C LEU A 122 -14.13 1.98 -6.08
N ASN A 123 -15.06 1.92 -5.14
CA ASN A 123 -16.33 1.21 -5.28
C ASN A 123 -17.53 2.17 -5.30
N ALA A 124 -17.35 3.37 -5.85
CA ALA A 124 -18.37 4.43 -5.81
C ALA A 124 -19.72 3.99 -6.43
N ASP A 125 -19.73 2.99 -7.30
CA ASP A 125 -20.93 2.43 -7.93
C ASP A 125 -21.61 1.32 -7.10
N GLY A 126 -21.02 0.93 -5.97
CA GLY A 126 -21.50 -0.16 -5.12
C GLY A 126 -21.19 -1.55 -5.64
N CYS A 127 -19.99 -1.74 -6.24
CA CYS A 127 -19.48 -3.02 -6.74
C CYS A 127 -20.13 -3.52 -8.04
N LYS A 128 -20.90 -2.66 -8.73
CA LYS A 128 -21.68 -3.08 -9.91
C LYS A 128 -20.81 -3.32 -11.14
N MET A 129 -19.75 -2.54 -11.30
CA MET A 129 -18.90 -2.53 -12.48
C MET A 129 -18.14 -3.84 -12.61
N PHE A 130 -17.40 -4.25 -11.57
CA PHE A 130 -16.70 -5.53 -11.63
C PHE A 130 -17.68 -6.71 -11.66
N ASP A 131 -18.87 -6.57 -11.09
CA ASP A 131 -19.89 -7.62 -11.16
C ASP A 131 -20.50 -7.77 -12.57
N SER A 132 -20.50 -6.69 -13.37
CA SER A 132 -21.14 -6.68 -14.69
C SER A 132 -20.49 -7.62 -15.71
N PHE A 133 -19.28 -8.09 -15.42
CA PHE A 133 -18.54 -9.01 -16.28
C PHE A 133 -18.84 -10.49 -15.99
N PHE A 134 -19.49 -10.82 -14.87
CA PHE A 134 -19.78 -12.20 -14.52
C PHE A 134 -20.85 -12.82 -15.43
N ARG A 135 -20.62 -14.06 -15.83
CA ARG A 135 -21.57 -14.91 -16.57
C ARG A 135 -22.40 -15.76 -15.61
N ALA A 136 -23.47 -16.34 -16.14
CA ALA A 136 -24.31 -17.25 -15.37
C ALA A 136 -23.49 -18.42 -14.79
N GLY A 137 -23.55 -18.60 -13.47
CA GLY A 137 -22.81 -19.63 -12.75
C GLY A 137 -21.44 -19.19 -12.22
N GLU A 138 -20.98 -17.98 -12.54
CA GLU A 138 -19.78 -17.41 -11.94
C GLU A 138 -20.12 -16.70 -10.62
N TRP A 139 -19.14 -16.61 -9.72
CA TRP A 139 -19.28 -15.94 -8.43
C TRP A 139 -18.05 -15.12 -8.09
N ASN A 140 -18.24 -14.17 -7.20
CA ASN A 140 -17.17 -13.28 -6.76
C ASN A 140 -16.32 -13.93 -5.67
N ASP A 141 -15.10 -13.44 -5.47
CA ASP A 141 -14.27 -13.88 -4.35
C ASP A 141 -14.99 -13.55 -3.01
N PRO A 142 -14.76 -14.33 -1.93
CA PRO A 142 -15.49 -14.13 -0.68
C PRO A 142 -15.29 -12.74 -0.03
N GLY A 143 -14.15 -12.11 -0.22
CA GLY A 143 -13.86 -10.75 0.27
C GLY A 143 -14.63 -9.68 -0.52
N ALA A 144 -14.61 -9.75 -1.84
CA ALA A 144 -15.42 -8.85 -2.68
C ALA A 144 -16.94 -9.07 -2.49
N ALA A 145 -17.37 -10.31 -2.29
CA ALA A 145 -18.76 -10.63 -1.96
C ALA A 145 -19.19 -10.00 -0.62
N GLN A 146 -18.33 -10.05 0.40
CA GLN A 146 -18.58 -9.38 1.68
C GLN A 146 -18.66 -7.86 1.52
N MET A 147 -17.75 -7.27 0.75
CA MET A 147 -17.73 -5.85 0.44
C MET A 147 -19.04 -5.42 -0.24
N LYS A 148 -19.45 -6.12 -1.29
CA LYS A 148 -20.70 -5.90 -2.01
C LYS A 148 -21.91 -5.98 -1.08
N PHE A 149 -21.96 -6.99 -0.21
CA PHE A 149 -23.05 -7.17 0.75
C PHE A 149 -23.19 -5.95 1.66
N LEU A 150 -22.09 -5.45 2.23
CA LEU A 150 -22.10 -4.28 3.10
C LEU A 150 -22.50 -3.00 2.35
N MET A 151 -22.01 -2.79 1.13
CA MET A 151 -22.37 -1.62 0.32
C MET A 151 -23.84 -1.57 -0.06
N ASN A 152 -24.42 -2.74 -0.36
CA ASN A 152 -25.80 -2.85 -0.80
C ASN A 152 -26.80 -3.06 0.35
N LEU A 153 -26.33 -2.99 1.61
CA LEU A 153 -27.21 -3.07 2.77
C LEU A 153 -28.23 -1.90 2.76
N PRO A 154 -29.53 -2.16 2.94
CA PRO A 154 -30.55 -1.11 2.98
C PRO A 154 -30.21 -0.02 4.01
N GLY A 155 -30.49 1.24 3.66
CA GLY A 155 -30.11 2.40 4.46
C GLY A 155 -30.43 2.30 5.96
N PRO A 156 -31.66 1.92 6.37
CA PRO A 156 -32.00 1.75 7.79
C PRO A 156 -31.17 0.67 8.50
N LEU A 157 -30.91 -0.46 7.82
CA LEU A 157 -30.12 -1.56 8.38
C LEU A 157 -28.64 -1.18 8.51
N ARG A 158 -28.08 -0.51 7.50
CA ARG A 158 -26.71 0.01 7.58
C ARG A 158 -26.56 1.05 8.68
N TYR A 159 -27.54 1.94 8.84
CA TYR A 159 -27.52 2.93 9.90
C TYR A 159 -27.60 2.30 11.30
N ALA A 160 -28.48 1.30 11.49
CA ALA A 160 -28.53 0.53 12.74
C ALA A 160 -27.21 -0.20 13.02
N TYR A 161 -26.62 -0.82 12.00
CA TYR A 161 -25.31 -1.46 12.12
C TYR A 161 -24.20 -0.46 12.47
N TYR A 162 -24.16 0.71 11.83
CA TYR A 162 -23.27 1.81 12.18
C TYR A 162 -23.40 2.20 13.65
N LEU A 163 -24.62 2.42 14.16
CA LEU A 163 -24.85 2.77 15.57
C LEU A 163 -24.36 1.67 16.50
N TRP A 164 -24.60 0.41 16.17
CA TRP A 164 -24.13 -0.73 16.95
C TRP A 164 -22.59 -0.80 16.98
N VAL A 165 -21.92 -0.65 15.83
CA VAL A 165 -20.44 -0.64 15.78
C VAL A 165 -19.88 0.52 16.60
N LYS A 166 -20.47 1.72 16.47
CA LYS A 166 -20.01 2.92 17.16
C LYS A 166 -20.21 2.86 18.68
N PHE A 167 -21.38 2.43 19.15
CA PHE A 167 -21.74 2.55 20.57
C PHE A 167 -21.61 1.25 21.36
N VAL A 168 -21.80 0.09 20.72
CA VAL A 168 -21.69 -1.22 21.38
C VAL A 168 -20.30 -1.80 21.19
N ARG A 169 -19.79 -1.93 19.95
CA ARG A 169 -18.40 -2.36 19.72
C ARG A 169 -17.37 -1.29 20.06
N ARG A 170 -17.78 -0.03 20.17
CA ARG A 170 -16.90 1.13 20.46
C ARG A 170 -15.75 1.27 19.47
N ASP A 171 -16.04 0.97 18.21
CA ASP A 171 -15.08 1.05 17.12
C ASP A 171 -15.43 2.24 16.22
N ALA A 172 -14.85 3.40 16.54
CA ALA A 172 -15.15 4.64 15.84
C ALA A 172 -14.66 4.63 14.38
N MET A 173 -13.53 3.98 14.13
CA MET A 173 -12.89 3.94 12.82
C MET A 173 -13.69 3.07 11.85
N TRP A 174 -14.04 1.86 12.27
CA TRP A 174 -14.88 0.98 11.45
C TRP A 174 -16.28 1.53 11.26
N ALA A 175 -16.86 2.14 12.31
CA ALA A 175 -18.17 2.78 12.21
C ALA A 175 -18.17 3.93 11.19
N ASP A 176 -17.14 4.77 11.19
CA ASP A 176 -17.04 5.90 10.26
C ASP A 176 -16.85 5.45 8.80
N LEU A 177 -16.16 4.33 8.58
CA LEU A 177 -16.09 3.71 7.25
C LEU A 177 -17.46 3.16 6.82
N ILE A 178 -18.10 2.34 7.65
CA ILE A 178 -19.40 1.71 7.36
C ILE A 178 -20.49 2.72 7.04
N ARG A 179 -20.52 3.86 7.76
CA ARG A 179 -21.59 4.87 7.60
C ARG A 179 -21.75 5.28 6.14
N ASP A 180 -20.62 5.51 5.48
CA ASP A 180 -20.55 6.04 4.13
C ASP A 180 -20.34 4.93 3.08
N TRP A 181 -20.10 3.68 3.51
CA TRP A 181 -19.86 2.50 2.67
C TRP A 181 -21.13 2.03 1.95
N ARG A 182 -21.44 2.70 0.83
CA ARG A 182 -22.61 2.47 -0.01
C ARG A 182 -22.37 2.96 -1.44
N PRO A 183 -23.25 2.64 -2.40
CA PRO A 183 -23.26 3.33 -3.69
C PRO A 183 -23.34 4.86 -3.50
N GLN A 184 -22.50 5.56 -4.23
CA GLN A 184 -22.37 7.01 -4.28
C GLN A 184 -23.08 7.53 -5.53
N THR A 185 -23.76 8.66 -5.39
CA THR A 185 -24.25 9.41 -6.54
C THR A 185 -23.11 10.06 -7.31
N ALA A 186 -23.34 10.52 -8.54
CA ALA A 186 -22.34 11.25 -9.31
C ALA A 186 -21.81 12.49 -8.55
N PHE A 187 -22.70 13.22 -7.89
CA PHE A 187 -22.34 14.39 -7.06
C PHE A 187 -21.45 14.00 -5.87
N GLU A 188 -21.75 12.89 -5.19
CA GLU A 188 -20.94 12.39 -4.08
C GLU A 188 -19.58 11.88 -4.57
N ASN A 189 -19.54 11.22 -5.72
CA ASN A 189 -18.29 10.80 -6.35
C ASN A 189 -17.39 12.01 -6.68
N TRP A 190 -17.94 13.09 -7.21
CA TRP A 190 -17.16 14.33 -7.43
C TRP A 190 -16.62 14.92 -6.14
N LYS A 191 -17.38 14.85 -5.02
CA LYS A 191 -16.87 15.25 -3.71
C LYS A 191 -15.73 14.33 -3.22
N LEU A 192 -15.81 13.03 -3.48
CA LEU A 192 -14.73 12.09 -3.16
C LEU A 192 -13.47 12.40 -3.96
N VAL A 193 -13.60 12.71 -5.26
CA VAL A 193 -12.47 13.15 -6.09
C VAL A 193 -11.88 14.46 -5.56
N ALA A 194 -12.71 15.45 -5.21
CA ALA A 194 -12.23 16.70 -4.61
C ALA A 194 -11.50 16.46 -3.28
N ARG A 195 -12.00 15.55 -2.43
CA ARG A 195 -11.34 15.15 -1.17
C ARG A 195 -10.00 14.47 -1.42
N ARG A 196 -9.91 13.60 -2.44
CA ARG A 196 -8.64 13.00 -2.86
C ARG A 196 -7.63 14.07 -3.25
N GLU A 197 -8.00 15.02 -4.10
CA GLU A 197 -7.08 16.08 -4.54
C GLU A 197 -6.64 16.98 -3.38
N ALA A 198 -7.55 17.31 -2.45
CA ALA A 198 -7.19 18.03 -1.24
C ALA A 198 -6.17 17.24 -0.39
N HIS A 199 -6.38 15.94 -0.22
CA HIS A 199 -5.45 15.10 0.52
C HIS A 199 -4.09 14.97 -0.17
N ARG A 200 -4.05 14.88 -1.50
CA ARG A 200 -2.79 14.93 -2.29
C ARG A 200 -2.05 16.24 -2.07
N LEU A 201 -2.77 17.36 -2.01
CA LEU A 201 -2.19 18.67 -1.72
C LEU A 201 -1.63 18.74 -0.30
N ASP A 202 -2.33 18.19 0.70
CA ASP A 202 -1.85 18.12 2.09
C ASP A 202 -0.53 17.35 2.17
N TRP A 203 -0.46 16.18 1.52
CA TRP A 203 0.76 15.37 1.43
C TRP A 203 1.88 16.08 0.68
N PHE A 204 1.57 16.75 -0.43
CA PHE A 204 2.54 17.53 -1.19
C PHE A 204 3.16 18.66 -0.33
N ASN A 205 2.32 19.42 0.37
CA ASN A 205 2.76 20.51 1.24
C ASN A 205 3.54 19.99 2.46
N TRP A 206 3.07 18.90 3.06
CA TRP A 206 3.76 18.25 4.15
C TRP A 206 5.15 17.76 3.73
N TRP A 207 5.26 17.08 2.59
CA TRP A 207 6.54 16.57 2.10
C TRP A 207 7.54 17.71 1.83
N ASN A 208 7.07 18.81 1.24
CA ASN A 208 7.89 20.01 1.03
C ASN A 208 8.38 20.64 2.33
N LYS A 209 7.64 20.48 3.44
CA LYS A 209 8.02 21.04 4.74
C LYS A 209 9.01 20.15 5.49
N VAL A 210 8.88 18.83 5.39
CA VAL A 210 9.78 17.89 6.08
C VAL A 210 11.10 17.74 5.31
N GLU A 211 11.06 17.93 3.99
CA GLU A 211 12.23 17.91 3.08
C GLU A 211 12.99 16.57 3.10
N VAL A 212 12.28 15.45 3.28
CA VAL A 212 12.86 14.11 3.12
C VAL A 212 13.06 13.76 1.64
N ASP A 213 14.11 13.00 1.36
CA ASP A 213 14.37 12.47 0.02
C ASP A 213 13.38 11.36 -0.33
N PHE A 214 13.10 10.46 0.61
CA PHE A 214 12.18 9.33 0.43
C PHE A 214 11.59 8.86 1.76
N LEU A 215 10.56 8.01 1.69
CA LEU A 215 10.00 7.34 2.84
C LEU A 215 10.29 5.84 2.82
N ILE A 216 10.48 5.27 4.00
CA ILE A 216 10.39 3.83 4.23
C ILE A 216 9.17 3.51 5.10
N THR A 217 8.50 2.42 4.78
CA THR A 217 7.32 1.96 5.52
C THR A 217 7.06 0.48 5.28
N PRO A 218 6.30 -0.24 6.13
CA PRO A 218 5.85 -1.59 5.80
C PRO A 218 4.95 -1.59 4.55
N PRO A 219 5.08 -2.57 3.64
CA PRO A 219 4.15 -2.72 2.51
C PRO A 219 2.78 -3.27 2.96
N ASN A 220 2.75 -3.98 4.08
CA ASN A 220 1.54 -4.52 4.68
C ASN A 220 1.73 -4.65 6.19
N ALA A 221 0.62 -4.73 6.94
CA ALA A 221 0.66 -4.91 8.39
C ALA A 221 1.19 -6.29 8.81
N THR A 222 0.92 -7.34 8.03
CA THR A 222 1.27 -8.72 8.35
C THR A 222 2.00 -9.41 7.20
N PRO A 223 2.76 -10.48 7.48
CA PRO A 223 3.23 -11.43 6.46
C PRO A 223 2.07 -12.08 5.72
N ALA A 224 2.40 -12.92 4.73
CA ALA A 224 1.40 -13.64 3.94
C ALA A 224 0.47 -14.47 4.84
N VAL A 225 -0.83 -14.35 4.60
CA VAL A 225 -1.86 -15.11 5.31
C VAL A 225 -2.10 -16.46 4.61
N PRO A 226 -2.66 -17.46 5.32
CA PRO A 226 -3.05 -18.73 4.72
C PRO A 226 -4.02 -18.55 3.54
N HIS A 227 -4.10 -19.57 2.67
CA HIS A 227 -5.11 -19.64 1.62
C HIS A 227 -6.52 -19.38 2.17
N ASP A 228 -7.33 -18.65 1.40
CA ASP A 228 -8.66 -18.16 1.79
C ASP A 228 -8.71 -17.22 3.01
N GLY A 229 -7.56 -16.81 3.56
CA GLY A 229 -7.47 -15.90 4.70
C GLY A 229 -7.79 -14.45 4.36
N MET A 230 -7.54 -14.00 3.13
CA MET A 230 -7.74 -12.60 2.73
C MET A 230 -9.21 -12.15 2.75
N LYS A 231 -10.18 -13.07 2.79
CA LYS A 231 -11.59 -12.71 3.00
C LYS A 231 -11.84 -12.01 4.34
N ASP A 232 -11.01 -12.29 5.35
CA ASP A 232 -11.09 -11.66 6.67
C ASP A 232 -10.26 -10.37 6.76
N ALA A 233 -9.27 -10.20 5.88
CA ALA A 233 -8.30 -9.10 5.88
C ALA A 233 -8.41 -8.17 4.65
N CYS A 234 -9.48 -8.27 3.86
CA CYS A 234 -9.61 -7.53 2.59
C CYS A 234 -9.53 -6.00 2.75
N SER A 235 -9.84 -5.49 3.95
CA SER A 235 -9.80 -4.05 4.26
C SER A 235 -8.45 -3.59 4.82
N SER A 236 -7.48 -4.48 5.05
CA SER A 236 -6.19 -4.14 5.69
C SER A 236 -5.10 -3.71 4.70
N CYS A 237 -5.47 -3.10 3.59
CA CYS A 237 -4.56 -2.66 2.53
C CYS A 237 -4.04 -1.22 2.71
N GLY A 238 -4.20 -0.60 3.89
CA GLY A 238 -3.95 0.82 4.14
C GLY A 238 -2.57 1.31 3.71
N TYR A 239 -1.51 0.58 4.05
CA TYR A 239 -0.11 0.92 3.75
C TYR A 239 0.18 1.14 2.27
N THR A 240 -0.25 0.23 1.40
CA THR A 240 -0.04 0.34 -0.06
C THR A 240 -1.11 1.18 -0.72
N PHE A 241 -2.35 1.08 -0.25
CA PHE A 241 -3.47 1.80 -0.84
C PHE A 241 -3.36 3.31 -0.69
N LEU A 242 -2.68 3.78 0.36
CA LEU A 242 -2.26 5.17 0.52
C LEU A 242 -1.52 5.70 -0.71
N PHE A 243 -0.47 5.01 -1.16
CA PHE A 243 0.36 5.51 -2.26
C PHE A 243 -0.32 5.39 -3.63
N ASN A 244 -1.25 4.45 -3.79
CA ASN A 244 -2.16 4.41 -4.94
C ASN A 244 -3.07 5.65 -4.97
N LEU A 245 -3.63 6.06 -3.83
CA LEU A 245 -4.44 7.27 -3.75
C LEU A 245 -3.59 8.51 -4.07
N LEU A 246 -2.37 8.58 -3.55
CA LEU A 246 -1.47 9.72 -3.75
C LEU A 246 -0.87 9.79 -5.16
N ASP A 247 -0.89 8.69 -5.91
CA ASP A 247 -0.18 8.53 -7.19
C ASP A 247 1.34 8.75 -7.03
N TYR A 248 1.89 8.16 -5.96
CA TYR A 248 3.31 8.25 -5.62
C TYR A 248 4.04 6.99 -6.08
N THR A 249 5.30 7.16 -6.45
CA THR A 249 6.16 6.04 -6.84
C THR A 249 6.53 5.22 -5.60
N ALA A 250 6.20 3.93 -5.61
CA ALA A 250 6.53 3.01 -4.52
C ALA A 250 7.11 1.69 -5.07
N GLY A 251 8.19 1.22 -4.44
CA GLY A 251 8.79 -0.08 -4.70
C GLY A 251 8.95 -0.88 -3.41
N VAL A 252 8.92 -2.21 -3.49
CA VAL A 252 9.06 -3.08 -2.32
C VAL A 252 10.28 -3.97 -2.52
N ILE A 253 11.14 -4.03 -1.52
CA ILE A 253 12.27 -4.96 -1.47
C ILE A 253 12.08 -5.94 -0.30
N PRO A 254 12.39 -7.24 -0.49
CA PRO A 254 12.43 -8.17 0.61
C PRO A 254 13.66 -7.88 1.50
N VAL A 255 13.50 -8.00 2.82
CA VAL A 255 14.55 -7.63 3.79
C VAL A 255 14.91 -8.81 4.70
N THR A 256 13.90 -9.54 5.19
CA THR A 256 14.10 -10.61 6.15
C THR A 256 13.04 -11.68 6.01
N HIS A 257 13.09 -12.70 6.86
CA HIS A 257 12.06 -13.72 7.00
C HIS A 257 11.44 -13.65 8.39
N VAL A 258 10.20 -14.09 8.52
CA VAL A 258 9.53 -14.23 9.82
C VAL A 258 10.30 -15.22 10.69
N ASP A 259 10.60 -14.81 11.91
CA ASP A 259 11.25 -15.61 12.93
C ASP A 259 10.24 -15.98 14.02
N LYS A 260 10.09 -17.28 14.28
CA LYS A 260 9.10 -17.78 15.24
C LYS A 260 9.38 -17.38 16.68
N ASP A 261 10.61 -17.03 17.03
CA ASP A 261 11.02 -16.74 18.40
C ASP A 261 11.06 -15.22 18.63
N LEU A 262 11.45 -14.44 17.60
CA LEU A 262 11.51 -12.98 17.67
C LEU A 262 10.18 -12.28 17.35
N ASP A 263 9.35 -12.88 16.49
CA ASP A 263 8.18 -12.19 15.95
C ASP A 263 6.86 -12.60 16.65
N GLN A 264 6.94 -13.15 17.86
CA GLN A 264 5.73 -13.45 18.63
C GLN A 264 4.98 -12.17 19.03
N LEU A 265 3.66 -12.26 19.06
CA LEU A 265 2.84 -11.19 19.64
C LEU A 265 3.12 -11.08 21.15
N PRO A 266 3.08 -9.88 21.73
CA PRO A 266 3.16 -9.69 23.18
C PRO A 266 2.14 -10.54 23.93
N ALA A 267 2.49 -11.02 25.13
CA ALA A 267 1.61 -11.88 25.92
C ALA A 267 0.27 -11.22 26.31
N ASP A 268 0.22 -9.89 26.35
CA ASP A 268 -0.96 -9.08 26.64
C ASP A 268 -1.73 -8.64 25.38
N PHE A 269 -1.28 -9.06 24.19
CA PHE A 269 -1.95 -8.76 22.93
C PHE A 269 -3.38 -9.31 22.95
N ASN A 270 -4.34 -8.45 22.64
CA ASN A 270 -5.75 -8.82 22.61
C ASN A 270 -6.42 -8.28 21.35
N ILE A 271 -6.65 -9.19 20.40
CA ILE A 271 -7.30 -8.90 19.12
C ILE A 271 -8.66 -8.19 19.30
N LYS A 272 -9.42 -8.48 20.36
CA LYS A 272 -10.74 -7.88 20.60
C LYS A 272 -10.67 -6.38 20.91
N LYS A 273 -9.50 -5.86 21.31
CA LYS A 273 -9.27 -4.42 21.57
C LYS A 273 -8.94 -3.64 20.29
N LEU A 274 -8.62 -4.33 19.19
CA LEU A 274 -8.30 -3.68 17.92
C LEU A 274 -9.58 -3.18 17.23
N ASN A 275 -9.43 -2.22 16.31
CA ASN A 275 -10.51 -1.86 15.39
C ASN A 275 -10.80 -3.02 14.41
N GLY A 276 -11.95 -2.98 13.74
CA GLY A 276 -12.46 -4.05 12.89
C GLY A 276 -11.54 -4.39 11.72
N ILE A 277 -10.83 -3.41 11.18
CA ILE A 277 -9.87 -3.61 10.08
C ILE A 277 -8.65 -4.39 10.60
N ALA A 278 -8.10 -3.94 11.73
CA ALA A 278 -6.96 -4.58 12.37
C ALA A 278 -7.30 -5.97 12.93
N GLN A 279 -8.53 -6.19 13.42
CA GLN A 279 -9.01 -7.52 13.80
C GLN A 279 -8.95 -8.50 12.62
N GLY A 280 -9.35 -8.05 11.43
CA GLY A 280 -9.29 -8.85 10.21
C GLY A 280 -7.87 -9.29 9.87
N ALA A 281 -6.93 -8.34 9.87
CA ALA A 281 -5.51 -8.59 9.60
C ALA A 281 -4.87 -9.57 10.60
N TYR A 282 -5.08 -9.36 11.89
CA TYR A 282 -4.43 -10.16 12.94
C TYR A 282 -5.13 -11.48 13.26
N LYS A 283 -6.31 -11.74 12.69
CA LYS A 283 -7.11 -12.94 12.95
C LYS A 283 -6.32 -14.23 12.74
N LEU A 284 -5.45 -14.24 11.74
CA LEU A 284 -4.67 -15.41 11.32
C LEU A 284 -3.17 -15.26 11.62
N TYR A 285 -2.77 -14.26 12.40
CA TYR A 285 -1.36 -14.06 12.71
C TYR A 285 -0.84 -15.15 13.66
N ASN A 286 0.16 -15.90 13.22
CA ASN A 286 0.87 -16.89 14.02
C ASN A 286 2.32 -16.99 13.57
N ALA A 287 3.25 -16.45 14.35
CA ALA A 287 4.66 -16.41 13.99
C ALA A 287 5.32 -17.79 13.84
N LYS A 288 4.78 -18.86 14.46
CA LYS A 288 5.29 -20.22 14.28
C LYS A 288 4.89 -20.80 12.92
N GLU A 289 3.63 -20.61 12.53
CA GLU A 289 3.13 -21.07 11.23
C GLU A 289 3.66 -20.23 10.08
N MET A 290 3.93 -18.95 10.33
CA MET A 290 4.47 -18.00 9.36
C MET A 290 6.00 -18.04 9.27
N HIS A 291 6.69 -18.85 10.08
CA HIS A 291 8.15 -18.88 10.12
C HIS A 291 8.76 -19.16 8.73
N GLY A 292 9.77 -18.37 8.36
CA GLY A 292 10.42 -18.48 7.05
C GLY A 292 9.68 -17.79 5.91
N LEU A 293 8.53 -17.14 6.14
CA LEU A 293 7.90 -16.31 5.11
C LEU A 293 8.67 -15.00 4.90
N PRO A 294 8.77 -14.49 3.66
CA PRO A 294 9.47 -13.23 3.38
C PRO A 294 8.73 -12.03 3.96
N VAL A 295 9.52 -11.05 4.42
CA VAL A 295 9.04 -9.75 4.91
C VAL A 295 9.83 -8.66 4.21
N GLY A 296 9.10 -7.72 3.60
CA GLY A 296 9.69 -6.62 2.84
C GLY A 296 9.48 -5.25 3.47
N VAL A 297 10.17 -4.27 2.92
CA VAL A 297 10.03 -2.84 3.21
C VAL A 297 9.69 -2.12 1.92
N GLN A 298 8.76 -1.18 2.01
CA GLN A 298 8.34 -0.32 0.92
C GLN A 298 9.16 0.98 0.96
N VAL A 299 9.75 1.33 -0.18
CA VAL A 299 10.49 2.56 -0.45
C VAL A 299 9.63 3.45 -1.33
N VAL A 300 9.39 4.69 -0.90
CA VAL A 300 8.44 5.60 -1.53
C VAL A 300 9.10 6.93 -1.88
N GLY A 301 8.96 7.32 -3.15
CA GLY A 301 9.26 8.65 -3.65
C GLY A 301 7.99 9.41 -4.00
N ARG A 302 8.14 10.61 -4.55
CA ARG A 302 6.99 11.39 -5.03
C ARG A 302 6.52 10.85 -6.38
N ARG A 303 5.43 11.44 -6.87
CA ARG A 303 4.88 11.17 -8.20
C ARG A 303 5.94 11.39 -9.28
N LEU A 304 6.09 10.42 -10.18
CA LEU A 304 7.03 10.44 -11.31
C LEU A 304 8.50 10.51 -10.86
N GLU A 305 8.87 9.77 -9.82
CA GLU A 305 10.25 9.65 -9.30
C GLU A 305 10.78 8.21 -9.39
N GLU A 306 10.37 7.44 -10.41
CA GLU A 306 10.76 6.03 -10.61
C GLU A 306 12.28 5.80 -10.57
N GLU A 307 13.06 6.58 -11.32
CA GLU A 307 14.52 6.45 -11.38
C GLU A 307 15.17 6.68 -10.02
N LYS A 308 14.67 7.68 -9.28
CA LYS A 308 15.10 8.00 -7.92
C LYS A 308 14.76 6.86 -6.96
N VAL A 309 13.53 6.35 -6.99
CA VAL A 309 13.10 5.25 -6.10
C VAL A 309 13.90 3.99 -6.37
N LEU A 310 14.14 3.64 -7.64
CA LEU A 310 14.98 2.49 -8.00
C LEU A 310 16.43 2.66 -7.50
N SER A 311 17.00 3.86 -7.66
CA SER A 311 18.34 4.17 -7.14
C SER A 311 18.40 4.08 -5.62
N ILE A 312 17.37 4.56 -4.92
CA ILE A 312 17.29 4.48 -3.47
C ILE A 312 17.07 3.04 -2.98
N MET A 313 16.24 2.25 -3.66
CA MET A 313 16.11 0.82 -3.37
C MET A 313 17.48 0.13 -3.44
N LYS A 314 18.34 0.55 -4.37
CA LYS A 314 19.70 0.01 -4.49
C LYS A 314 20.56 0.42 -3.30
N ARG A 315 20.51 1.70 -2.89
CA ARG A 315 21.15 2.20 -1.67
C ARG A 315 20.70 1.42 -0.42
N VAL A 316 19.41 1.08 -0.32
CA VAL A 316 18.90 0.28 0.80
C VAL A 316 19.45 -1.14 0.77
N GLU A 317 19.45 -1.80 -0.39
CA GLU A 317 20.02 -3.14 -0.57
C GLU A 317 21.51 -3.17 -0.22
N ASP A 318 22.27 -2.17 -0.67
CA ASP A 318 23.70 -2.06 -0.41
C ASP A 318 23.99 -1.76 1.08
N ALA A 319 23.18 -0.92 1.73
CA ALA A 319 23.32 -0.63 3.17
C ALA A 319 23.04 -1.86 4.05
N LEU A 320 22.16 -2.76 3.62
CA LEU A 320 21.92 -4.04 4.29
C LEU A 320 23.13 -5.00 4.16
N GLY A 321 23.99 -4.85 3.15
CA GLY A 321 25.23 -5.61 3.01
C GLY A 321 25.01 -7.12 3.02
N ASP A 322 25.69 -7.84 3.91
CA ASP A 322 25.57 -9.30 4.08
C ASP A 322 24.23 -9.74 4.69
N ASP A 323 23.51 -8.81 5.35
CA ASP A 323 22.18 -9.04 5.92
C ASP A 323 21.06 -8.88 4.87
N LYS A 324 21.40 -8.59 3.61
CA LYS A 324 20.43 -8.49 2.54
C LYS A 324 19.68 -9.81 2.35
N TYR A 325 18.44 -9.70 1.89
CA TYR A 325 17.61 -10.85 1.62
C TYR A 325 18.27 -11.78 0.60
N LYS A 326 18.49 -13.03 1.00
CA LYS A 326 19.04 -14.05 0.14
C LYS A 326 17.92 -14.65 -0.70
N LEU A 327 18.09 -14.61 -2.02
CA LEU A 327 17.17 -15.29 -2.92
C LEU A 327 17.11 -16.77 -2.56
N LEU A 328 15.91 -17.34 -2.60
CA LEU A 328 15.74 -18.77 -2.50
C LEU A 328 16.49 -19.42 -3.66
N GLU A 329 17.39 -20.35 -3.35
CA GLU A 329 18.03 -21.19 -4.36
C GLU A 329 16.91 -21.96 -5.09
N ILE A 330 16.98 -21.97 -6.42
CA ILE A 330 16.08 -22.80 -7.22
C ILE A 330 16.78 -24.15 -7.30
N ASP A 331 16.24 -25.14 -6.58
CA ASP A 331 16.66 -26.54 -6.68
C ASP A 331 16.45 -27.10 -8.11
#